data_AF-A0A935X9H5-F1
#
_entry.id   AF-A0A935X9H5-F1
#
_cell.length_a   1.000
_cell.length_b   1.000
_cell.length_c   1.000
_cell.angle_alpha   90.00
_cell.angle_beta   90.00
_cell.angle_gamma   90.00
#
_symmetry.space_group_name_H-M   'P 1'
#
loop_
_entity.id
_entity.type
_entity.pdbx_description
1 polymer ?
#
loop_
_entity_poly.entity_id
_entity_poly.type
_entity_poly.pdbx_seq_one_letter_code
_entity_poly.pdbx_strand_id
1 'polypeptide(L)'
;MSVTPGGFLMVFPRNAALRKDYTGCKILWVVDGERPLRMATLHFERGALRTAVAHDMRSPAAALDAVCSFPAGKSLMPKSGRKISDAGCTGFTGEELYGLFTPTWPRVCMKAPEDPSCAKDPE
;
A
#
# COMPACT_ATOMS: atom_id res chain seq x y z
N MET A 1 14.69 -15.82 0.24
CA MET A 1 14.57 -14.52 -0.48
C MET A 1 13.14 -14.05 -0.35
N SER A 2 12.86 -13.20 0.63
CA SER A 2 11.62 -12.43 0.62
C SER A 2 11.84 -11.35 -0.42
N VAL A 3 11.47 -11.61 -1.66
CA VAL A 3 11.21 -10.57 -2.65
C VAL A 3 9.70 -10.52 -2.66
N THR A 4 9.14 -9.38 -2.25
CA THR A 4 7.70 -9.12 -2.34
C THR A 4 7.21 -9.61 -3.70
N PRO A 5 6.25 -10.53 -3.78
CA PRO A 5 5.73 -10.99 -5.06
C PRO A 5 5.23 -9.76 -5.85
N GLY A 6 5.99 -9.34 -6.86
CA GLY A 6 5.61 -8.23 -7.74
C GLY A 6 6.14 -6.82 -7.42
N GLY A 7 7.24 -6.62 -6.68
CA GLY A 7 7.94 -5.32 -6.69
C GLY A 7 8.41 -4.78 -5.33
N PHE A 8 8.89 -3.54 -5.29
CA PHE A 8 9.27 -2.80 -4.08
C PHE A 8 8.08 -2.03 -3.50
N LEU A 9 8.13 -1.80 -2.19
CA LEU A 9 7.16 -1.00 -1.47
C LEU A 9 7.77 0.34 -1.09
N MET A 10 7.18 1.43 -1.57
CA MET A 10 7.42 2.75 -1.01
C MET A 10 6.25 3.10 -0.10
N VAL A 11 6.56 3.66 1.07
CA VAL A 11 5.55 4.08 2.04
C VAL A 11 5.85 5.46 2.59
N PHE A 12 4.79 6.21 2.88
CA PHE A 12 4.87 7.46 3.60
C PHE A 12 3.70 7.58 4.60
N PRO A 13 3.94 7.92 5.88
CA PRO A 13 5.26 8.05 6.51
C PRO A 13 5.98 6.69 6.65
N ARG A 14 7.29 6.74 6.92
CA ARG A 14 8.12 5.54 7.20
C ARG A 14 7.78 4.96 8.58
N ASN A 15 8.11 3.69 8.80
CA ASN A 15 7.77 2.96 10.03
C ASN A 15 8.35 3.62 11.29
N ALA A 16 9.56 4.19 11.23
CA ALA A 16 10.22 4.90 12.33
C ALA A 16 9.46 6.14 12.81
N ALA A 17 8.61 6.72 11.97
CA ALA A 17 7.76 7.86 12.33
C ALA A 17 6.39 7.45 12.87
N LEU A 18 6.09 6.14 12.94
CA LEU A 18 4.79 5.61 13.33
C LEU A 18 4.82 5.06 14.76
N ARG A 19 3.71 5.29 15.48
CA ARG A 19 3.44 4.67 16.78
C ARG A 19 2.52 3.47 16.61
N LYS A 20 2.55 2.51 17.54
CA LYS A 20 1.67 1.32 17.50
C LYS A 20 0.17 1.66 17.50
N ASP A 21 -0.20 2.79 18.10
CA ASP A 21 -1.57 3.30 18.19
C ASP A 21 -1.90 4.35 17.12
N TYR A 22 -1.11 4.43 16.04
CA TYR A 22 -1.25 5.45 15.01
C TYR A 22 -2.68 5.54 14.47
N THR A 23 -3.15 6.78 14.36
CA THR A 23 -4.41 7.14 13.72
C THR A 23 -4.11 8.21 12.68
N GLY A 24 -4.43 7.91 11.42
CA GLY A 24 -4.06 8.77 10.31
C GLY A 24 -3.88 7.98 9.01
N CYS A 25 -3.30 8.63 8.01
CA CYS A 25 -3.13 8.06 6.68
C CYS A 25 -1.69 7.59 6.48
N LYS A 26 -1.53 6.46 5.77
CA LYS A 26 -0.26 5.97 5.23
C LYS A 26 -0.46 5.72 3.75
N ILE A 27 0.39 6.27 2.92
CA ILE A 27 0.37 6.04 1.47
C ILE A 27 1.31 4.88 1.18
N LEU A 28 0.86 3.96 0.34
CA LEU A 28 1.61 2.80 -0.11
C LEU A 28 1.66 2.79 -1.63
N TRP A 29 2.85 2.56 -2.19
CA TRP A 29 3.08 2.31 -3.60
C TRP A 29 3.77 0.95 -3.77
N VAL A 30 3.23 0.14 -4.67
CA VAL A 30 3.89 -1.06 -5.18
C VAL A 30 4.50 -0.67 -6.53
N VAL A 31 5.81 -0.85 -6.67
CA VAL A 31 6.56 -0.44 -7.87
C VAL A 31 7.45 -1.56 -8.37
N ASP A 32 7.59 -1.68 -9.68
CA ASP A 32 8.54 -2.59 -10.34
C ASP A 32 9.53 -1.75 -11.15
N GLY A 33 10.76 -1.63 -10.66
CA GLY A 33 11.69 -0.59 -11.12
C GLY A 33 11.04 0.81 -11.00
N GLU A 34 11.06 1.59 -12.08
CA GLU A 34 10.41 2.92 -12.09
C GLU A 34 8.90 2.88 -12.38
N ARG A 35 8.33 1.69 -12.62
CA ARG A 35 6.93 1.55 -13.00
C ARG A 35 6.04 1.42 -11.76
N PRO A 36 5.10 2.34 -11.52
CA PRO A 36 4.09 2.13 -10.49
C PRO A 36 3.09 1.06 -10.93
N LEU A 37 2.92 0.05 -10.09
CA LEU A 37 1.95 -1.02 -10.30
C LEU A 37 0.65 -0.76 -9.55
N ARG A 38 0.74 -0.23 -8.33
CA ARG A 38 -0.43 0.07 -7.48
C ARG A 38 -0.11 1.20 -6.53
N MET A 39 -1.13 2.02 -6.22
CA MET A 39 -1.08 3.02 -5.16
C MET A 39 -2.32 2.90 -4.30
N ALA A 40 -2.14 3.03 -2.98
CA ALA A 40 -3.23 3.03 -2.02
C ALA A 40 -3.02 4.06 -0.91
N THR A 41 -4.10 4.70 -0.49
CA THR A 41 -4.13 5.46 0.76
C THR A 41 -4.77 4.60 1.85
N LEU A 42 -3.97 4.20 2.84
CA LEU A 42 -4.36 3.35 3.95
C LEU A 42 -4.72 4.23 5.17
N HIS A 43 -5.92 4.05 5.70
CA HIS A 43 -6.43 4.80 6.84
C HIS A 43 -6.42 3.91 8.08
N PHE A 44 -5.59 4.28 9.04
CA PHE A 44 -5.44 3.58 10.30
C PHE A 44 -6.20 4.30 11.41
N GLU A 45 -6.77 3.52 12.32
CA GLU A 45 -7.38 3.98 13.56
C GLU A 45 -6.88 3.09 14.69
N ARG A 46 -6.23 3.69 15.70
CA ARG A 46 -5.61 3.00 16.84
C ARG A 46 -4.74 1.81 16.41
N GLY A 47 -4.00 2.00 15.33
CA GLY A 47 -3.10 1.00 14.74
C GLY A 47 -3.76 -0.07 13.87
N ALA A 48 -5.09 -0.09 13.76
CA ALA A 48 -5.81 -1.02 12.89
C ALA A 48 -6.16 -0.35 11.55
N LEU A 49 -5.93 -1.06 10.45
CA LEU A 49 -6.40 -0.61 9.13
C LEU A 49 -7.93 -0.64 9.10
N ARG A 50 -8.55 0.49 8.76
CA ARG A 50 -10.00 0.64 8.63
C ARG A 50 -10.47 0.71 7.19
N THR A 51 -9.75 1.49 6.39
CA THR A 51 -10.11 1.75 5.01
C THR A 51 -8.85 1.82 4.15
N ALA A 52 -8.86 1.19 2.98
CA ALA A 52 -7.89 1.47 1.93
C ALA A 52 -8.59 2.15 0.75
N VAL A 53 -7.96 3.17 0.19
CA VAL A 53 -8.42 3.82 -1.03
C VAL A 53 -7.46 3.44 -2.14
N ALA A 54 -7.91 2.62 -3.08
CA ALA A 54 -7.13 2.20 -4.24
C ALA A 54 -7.24 3.22 -5.37
N HIS A 55 -6.13 3.47 -6.05
CA HIS A 55 -6.04 4.43 -7.15
C HIS A 55 -5.65 3.74 -8.47
N ASP A 56 -6.27 4.12 -9.58
CA ASP A 56 -5.89 3.66 -10.92
C ASP A 56 -4.65 4.42 -11.39
N MET A 57 -3.51 3.74 -11.37
CA MET A 57 -2.21 4.29 -11.80
C MET A 57 -2.11 4.54 -13.31
N ARG A 58 -3.06 4.07 -14.12
CA ARG A 58 -3.14 4.40 -15.56
C ARG A 58 -3.82 5.75 -15.79
N SER A 59 -4.54 6.26 -14.79
CA SER A 59 -5.18 7.56 -14.87
C SER A 59 -4.17 8.67 -14.52
N PRO A 60 -3.99 9.70 -15.38
CA PRO A 60 -3.14 10.85 -15.05
C PRO A 60 -3.56 11.59 -13.78
N ALA A 61 -4.84 11.48 -13.40
CA ALA A 61 -5.41 12.10 -12.20
C ALA A 61 -5.44 11.15 -10.99
N ALA A 62 -4.83 9.96 -11.07
CA ALA A 62 -4.89 8.91 -10.03
C ALA A 62 -6.34 8.66 -9.56
N ALA A 63 -7.24 8.51 -10.53
CA ALA A 63 -8.66 8.30 -10.27
C ALA A 63 -8.91 7.16 -9.29
N LEU A 64 -9.95 7.30 -8.46
CA LEU A 64 -10.36 6.27 -7.51
C LEU A 64 -10.73 4.98 -8.25
N ASP A 65 -10.05 3.88 -7.90
CA ASP A 65 -10.35 2.53 -8.36
C ASP A 65 -11.34 1.85 -7.41
N ALA A 66 -11.08 1.90 -6.10
CA ALA A 66 -11.97 1.37 -5.06
C ALA A 66 -11.76 2.03 -3.68
N VAL A 67 -12.76 1.92 -2.79
CA VAL A 67 -12.63 2.27 -1.36
C VAL A 67 -12.99 1.04 -0.56
N CYS A 68 -12.02 0.40 0.07
CA CYS A 68 -12.13 -0.92 0.66
C CYS A 68 -12.22 -0.83 2.18
N SER A 69 -13.27 -1.41 2.75
CA SER A 69 -13.46 -1.56 4.19
C SER A 69 -12.70 -2.76 4.74
N PHE A 70 -12.21 -2.63 5.97
CA PHE A 70 -11.49 -3.69 6.67
C PHE A 70 -12.16 -4.12 7.97
N PRO A 71 -12.01 -5.40 8.35
CA PRO A 71 -11.23 -6.44 7.66
C PRO A 71 -11.97 -7.11 6.48
N ALA A 72 -13.21 -6.72 6.20
CA ALA A 72 -14.09 -7.43 5.29
C ALA A 72 -13.67 -7.41 3.80
N GLY A 73 -12.82 -6.47 3.38
CA GLY A 73 -12.38 -6.35 1.98
C GLY A 73 -13.42 -5.82 1.02
N LYS A 74 -14.47 -5.17 1.53
CA LYS A 74 -15.62 -4.79 0.70
C LYS A 74 -15.51 -3.37 0.21
N SER A 75 -15.87 -3.13 -1.03
CA SER A 75 -16.00 -1.79 -1.57
C SER A 75 -17.13 -1.03 -0.86
N LEU A 76 -16.83 0.18 -0.42
CA LEU A 76 -17.74 1.14 0.21
C LEU A 76 -18.31 2.15 -0.80
N MET A 77 -17.95 2.06 -2.08
CA MET A 77 -18.38 3.05 -3.06
C MET A 77 -19.85 2.84 -3.46
N PRO A 78 -20.66 3.90 -3.50
CA PRO A 78 -22.05 3.80 -3.96
C PRO A 78 -22.10 3.41 -5.45
N LYS A 79 -23.13 2.65 -5.84
CA LYS A 79 -23.41 2.22 -7.23
C LYS A 79 -23.88 3.39 -8.12
N SER A 80 -23.31 4.58 -7.99
CA SER A 80 -23.70 5.80 -8.72
C SER A 80 -23.14 5.82 -10.15
N GLY A 81 -23.38 4.75 -10.91
CA GLY A 81 -22.92 4.60 -12.31
C GLY A 81 -21.46 4.20 -12.49
N ARG A 82 -20.62 4.24 -11.43
CA ARG A 82 -19.28 3.63 -11.44
C ARG A 82 -19.38 2.15 -11.07
N LYS A 83 -18.96 1.25 -11.95
CA LYS A 83 -18.85 -0.20 -11.67
C LYS A 83 -17.60 -0.45 -10.83
N ILE A 84 -17.69 -0.24 -9.53
CA ILE A 84 -16.59 -0.53 -8.60
C ILE A 84 -16.98 -1.77 -7.83
N SER A 85 -16.39 -2.90 -8.22
CA SER A 85 -16.63 -4.20 -7.59
C SER A 85 -15.60 -4.45 -6.48
N ASP A 86 -15.89 -5.42 -5.62
CA ASP A 86 -14.95 -5.91 -4.61
C ASP A 86 -13.63 -6.44 -5.24
N ALA A 87 -13.58 -6.64 -6.57
CA ALA A 87 -12.36 -6.99 -7.29
C ALA A 87 -11.25 -5.91 -7.15
N GLY A 88 -11.60 -4.63 -7.07
CA GLY A 88 -10.63 -3.55 -6.78
C GLY A 88 -10.11 -3.58 -5.34
N CYS A 89 -10.83 -4.30 -4.46
CA CYS A 89 -10.42 -4.58 -3.10
C CYS A 89 -9.70 -5.93 -2.95
N THR A 90 -9.64 -6.73 -4.01
CA THR A 90 -8.88 -7.99 -4.01
C THR A 90 -7.38 -7.71 -3.83
N GLY A 91 -6.79 -8.38 -2.84
CA GLY A 91 -5.39 -8.20 -2.43
C GLY A 91 -5.24 -7.30 -1.21
N PHE A 92 -6.17 -6.37 -0.97
CA PHE A 92 -6.13 -5.56 0.25
C PHE A 92 -6.46 -6.39 1.51
N THR A 93 -7.26 -7.45 1.39
CA THR A 93 -7.69 -8.30 2.51
C THR A 93 -6.57 -9.17 3.08
N GLY A 94 -6.08 -8.82 4.27
CA GLY A 94 -5.32 -9.75 5.11
C GLY A 94 -3.86 -9.98 4.71
N GLU A 95 -3.33 -9.24 3.74
CA GLU A 95 -1.92 -9.30 3.38
C GLU A 95 -1.08 -8.40 4.30
N GLU A 96 0.07 -8.91 4.77
CA GLU A 96 1.05 -8.17 5.58
C GLU A 96 1.49 -6.86 4.92
N LEU A 97 1.36 -6.79 3.60
CA LEU A 97 1.68 -5.63 2.76
C LEU A 97 0.88 -4.37 3.13
N TYR A 98 -0.30 -4.50 3.74
CA TYR A 98 -1.14 -3.36 4.12
C TYR A 98 -1.12 -3.08 5.62
N GLY A 99 -0.18 -3.70 6.35
CA GLY A 99 0.02 -3.48 7.77
C GLY A 99 0.53 -2.07 8.12
N LEU A 100 0.35 -1.69 9.38
CA LEU A 100 0.86 -0.39 9.86
C LEU A 100 2.38 -0.31 9.74
N PHE A 101 3.07 -1.40 10.05
CA PHE A 101 4.52 -1.53 9.96
C PHE A 101 4.94 -2.47 8.82
N THR A 102 4.29 -2.36 7.65
CA THR A 102 4.69 -3.11 6.46
C THR A 102 6.20 -2.98 6.25
N PRO A 103 6.93 -4.11 6.11
CA PRO A 103 8.36 -4.09 5.85
C PRO A 103 8.67 -3.39 4.51
N THR A 104 9.57 -2.40 4.53
CA THR A 104 9.95 -1.65 3.33
C THR A 104 11.44 -1.42 3.21
N TRP A 105 12.03 -1.82 2.08
CA TRP A 105 13.41 -1.46 1.76
C TRP A 105 13.55 0.03 1.45
N PRO A 106 14.75 0.61 1.68
CA PRO A 106 15.10 1.92 1.15
C PRO A 106 14.94 1.97 -0.38
N ARG A 107 14.55 3.14 -0.91
CA ARG A 107 14.38 3.35 -2.37
C ARG A 107 15.66 3.05 -3.16
N VAL A 108 16.84 3.26 -2.58
CA VAL A 108 18.13 2.98 -3.24
C VAL A 108 18.25 1.52 -3.68
N CYS A 109 17.66 0.59 -2.92
CA CYS A 109 17.71 -0.84 -3.21
C CYS A 109 16.99 -1.24 -4.49
N MET A 110 16.16 -0.35 -5.05
CA MET A 110 15.55 -0.54 -6.36
C MET A 110 16.54 -0.38 -7.51
N LYS A 111 17.58 0.45 -7.34
CA LYS A 111 18.51 0.83 -8.40
C LYS A 111 19.91 0.27 -8.20
N ALA A 112 20.32 0.13 -6.95
CA ALA A 112 21.62 -0.38 -6.53
C ALA A 112 21.40 -1.46 -5.46
N PRO A 113 21.00 -2.68 -5.86
CA PRO A 113 20.78 -3.78 -4.92
C PRO A 113 22.03 -4.17 -4.12
N GLU A 114 23.21 -3.81 -4.62
CA GLU A 114 24.52 -3.98 -3.96
C GLU A 114 24.82 -2.94 -2.87
N ASP A 115 23.99 -1.90 -2.71
CA ASP A 115 24.18 -0.89 -1.68
C ASP A 115 24.14 -1.53 -0.27
N PRO A 116 25.05 -1.17 0.66
CA PRO A 116 25.09 -1.77 2.00
C PRO A 116 23.79 -1.67 2.80
N SER A 117 22.95 -0.67 2.51
CA SER A 117 21.64 -0.54 3.14
C SER A 117 20.65 -1.64 2.74
N CYS A 118 20.88 -2.30 1.62
CA CYS A 118 20.03 -3.36 1.06
C CYS A 118 20.37 -4.76 1.59
N ALA A 119 21.52 -4.90 2.26
CA ALA A 119 21.91 -6.11 2.98
C ALA A 119 21.23 -6.26 4.36
N LYS A 120 20.54 -5.21 4.83
CA LYS A 120 19.79 -5.22 6.09
C LYS A 120 18.37 -5.70 5.87
N ASP A 121 17.75 -6.21 6.94
CA ASP A 121 16.32 -6.51 6.93
C ASP A 121 15.50 -5.25 6.65
N PRO A 122 14.41 -5.36 5.88
CA PRO A 122 13.50 -4.24 5.64
C PRO A 122 12.89 -3.75 6.95
N GLU A 123 12.81 -2.43 7.09
CA GLU A 123 12.19 -1.72 8.22
C GLU A 123 10.68 -1.91 8.26
#